data_AF-A0AA45U8Q9-F1
#
_entry.id   AF-A0AA45U8Q9-F1
#
_cell.length_a   1.000
_cell.length_b   1.000
_cell.length_c   1.000
_cell.angle_alpha   90.00
_cell.angle_beta   90.00
_cell.angle_gamma   90.00
#
_symmetry.space_group_name_H-M   'P 1'
#
loop_
_entity.id
_entity.type
_entity.pdbx_description
1 polymer ?
#
loop_
_entity_poly.entity_id
_entity_poly.type
_entity_poly.pdbx_seq_one_letter_code
_entity_poly.pdbx_strand_id
1 'polypeptide(L)' 'MFDELVVDHWLHIEQLGEREWWMRIGDARILVAVQSSGDVRVDVERGFHAPIYGITTDE' A
#
# COMPACT_ATOMS: atom_id res chain seq x y z
N MET A 1 6.51 9.21 -15.62
CA MET A 1 6.74 7.99 -14.82
C MET A 1 7.11 8.46 -13.43
N PHE A 2 6.64 7.78 -12.40
CA PHE A 2 6.75 8.23 -11.04
C PHE A 2 7.22 7.09 -10.16
N ASP A 3 8.34 7.30 -9.46
CA ASP A 3 9.01 6.24 -8.71
C ASP A 3 8.63 6.28 -7.22
N GLU A 4 8.39 7.47 -6.63
CA GLU A 4 8.13 7.62 -5.18
C GLU A 4 7.34 8.90 -4.81
N LEU A 5 6.25 8.77 -4.02
CA LEU A 5 5.44 9.85 -3.41
C LEU A 5 5.48 9.75 -1.92
N VAL A 6 5.94 10.81 -1.26
CA VAL A 6 5.84 10.95 0.18
C VAL A 6 5.04 12.21 0.51
N VAL A 7 3.95 12.05 1.25
CA VAL A 7 3.20 13.16 1.83
C VAL A 7 3.26 13.04 3.34
N ASP A 8 4.09 13.89 3.93
CA ASP A 8 4.33 13.91 5.38
C ASP A 8 4.69 12.49 5.89
N HIS A 9 4.22 12.11 7.07
CA HIS A 9 4.50 10.80 7.66
C HIS A 9 3.36 9.77 7.46
N TRP A 10 2.26 10.16 6.81
CA TRP A 10 1.06 9.33 6.74
C TRP A 10 0.83 8.70 5.37
N LEU A 11 1.43 9.20 4.28
CA LEU A 11 1.32 8.59 2.95
C LEU A 11 2.70 8.41 2.32
N HIS A 12 2.99 7.18 1.91
CA HIS A 12 4.15 6.88 1.06
C HIS A 12 3.69 5.88 -0.02
N ILE A 13 4.02 6.14 -1.28
CA ILE A 13 3.83 5.22 -2.41
C ILE A 13 5.18 5.08 -3.12
N GLU A 14 5.66 3.85 -3.30
CA GLU A 14 6.92 3.55 -3.96
C GLU A 14 6.70 2.44 -4.99
N GLN A 15 7.27 2.61 -6.19
CA GLN A 15 7.32 1.54 -7.19
C GLN A 15 8.57 0.68 -6.96
N LEU A 16 8.38 -0.56 -6.52
CA LEU A 16 9.49 -1.48 -6.21
C LEU A 16 10.05 -2.19 -7.46
N GLY A 17 9.25 -2.25 -8.53
CA GLY A 17 9.63 -2.85 -9.81
C GLY A 17 8.60 -2.54 -10.90
N GLU A 18 8.76 -3.12 -12.09
CA GLU A 18 7.90 -2.80 -13.24
C GLU A 18 6.39 -2.98 -12.98
N ARG A 19 6.04 -3.87 -12.03
CA ARG A 19 4.65 -4.28 -11.75
C ARG A 19 4.35 -4.42 -10.26
N GLU A 20 5.16 -3.80 -9.41
CA GLU A 20 5.02 -3.92 -7.97
C GLU A 20 5.08 -2.54 -7.31
N TRP A 21 4.11 -2.28 -6.43
CA TRP A 21 4.02 -1.04 -5.67
C TRP A 21 3.83 -1.34 -4.19
N TRP A 22 4.59 -0.64 -3.38
CA TRP A 22 4.43 -0.62 -1.94
C TRP A 22 3.83 0.72 -1.52
N MET A 23 2.88 0.69 -0.59
CA MET A 23 2.26 1.89 -0.07
C MET A 23 2.09 1.81 1.44
N ARG A 24 2.25 2.94 2.10
CA ARG A 24 1.84 3.20 3.46
C ARG A 24 0.73 4.25 3.46
N ILE A 25 -0.35 3.96 4.18
CA ILE A 25 -1.39 4.94 4.51
C ILE A 25 -1.69 4.82 6.00
N GLY A 26 -1.24 5.79 6.80
CA GLY A 26 -1.31 5.73 8.26
C GLY A 26 -0.50 4.55 8.82
N ASP A 27 -1.20 3.58 9.39
CA ASP A 27 -0.68 2.31 9.92
C ASP A 27 -0.87 1.11 8.98
N ALA A 28 -1.56 1.34 7.85
CA ALA A 28 -1.77 0.32 6.85
C ALA A 28 -0.61 0.25 5.87
N ARG A 29 -0.18 -0.98 5.59
CA ARG A 29 0.72 -1.32 4.49
C ARG A 29 -0.11 -1.97 3.39
N ILE A 30 0.03 -1.49 2.17
CA ILE A 30 -0.61 -2.05 0.99
C ILE A 30 0.49 -2.47 0.02
N LEU A 31 0.46 -3.72 -0.41
CA LEU A 31 1.33 -4.23 -1.47
C LEU A 31 0.46 -4.56 -2.68
N VAL A 32 0.78 -3.95 -3.82
CA VAL A 32 0.08 -4.18 -5.09
C VAL A 32 1.02 -4.85 -6.05
N ALA A 33 0.61 -6.00 -6.58
CA ALA A 33 1.33 -6.71 -7.64
C ALA A 33 0.41 -6.92 -8.85
N VAL A 34 0.84 -6.47 -10.02
CA VAL A 34 0.14 -6.70 -11.29
C VAL A 34 0.75 -7.92 -11.96
N GLN A 35 -0.03 -8.98 -12.08
CA GLN A 35 0.40 -10.23 -12.70
C GLN A 35 0.57 -10.07 -14.22
N SER A 36 1.24 -11.02 -14.86
CA SER A 36 1.39 -11.03 -16.32
C SER A 36 0.09 -11.20 -17.09
N SER A 37 -0.93 -11.79 -16.46
CA SER A 37 -2.29 -11.83 -16.98
C SER A 37 -2.99 -10.46 -17.00
N GLY A 38 -2.48 -9.49 -16.23
CA GLY A 38 -3.17 -8.23 -15.94
C GLY A 38 -3.99 -8.26 -14.66
N ASP A 39 -4.12 -9.41 -13.99
CA ASP A 39 -4.79 -9.49 -12.70
C ASP A 39 -4.02 -8.72 -11.62
N VAL A 40 -4.76 -8.04 -10.74
CA VAL A 40 -4.17 -7.24 -9.67
C VAL A 40 -4.36 -7.96 -8.34
N ARG A 41 -3.25 -8.30 -7.68
CA ARG A 41 -3.23 -8.75 -6.29
C ARG A 41 -2.98 -7.56 -5.39
N VAL A 42 -3.82 -7.40 -4.37
CA VAL A 42 -3.66 -6.37 -3.34
C VAL A 42 -3.64 -7.05 -1.99
N ASP A 43 -2.53 -6.92 -1.28
CA ASP A 43 -2.40 -7.37 0.11
C ASP A 43 -2.43 -6.15 1.04
N VAL A 44 -3.34 -6.16 2.01
CA VAL A 44 -3.49 -5.10 3.00
C VAL A 44 -3.17 -5.66 4.39
N GLU A 45 -2.17 -5.08 5.03
CA GLU A 45 -1.80 -5.37 6.41
C GLU A 45 -1.98 -4.10 7.25
N ARG A 46 -2.45 -4.26 8.49
CA ARG A 46 -2.54 -3.17 9.47
C ARG A 46 -1.69 -3.49 10.68
N GLY A 47 -1.34 -2.46 11.46
CA GLY A 47 -0.58 -2.63 12.69
C GLY A 47 0.92 -2.86 12.48
N PHE A 48 1.45 -2.60 11.28
CA PHE A 48 2.88 -2.57 11.06
C PHE A 48 3.38 -1.14 11.35
N HIS A 49 4.10 -0.98 12.46
CA HIS A 49 4.68 0.28 13.00
C HIS A 49 3.84 1.16 13.98
N ALA A 50 2.55 0.90 14.24
CA ALA A 50 1.77 1.64 15.27
C ALA A 50 0.40 0.97 15.58
N PRO A 51 -0.32 1.37 16.65
CA PRO A 51 -1.67 0.88 16.94
C PRO A 51 -2.70 1.32 15.90
N ILE A 52 -3.64 0.43 15.59
CA ILE A 52 -4.74 0.65 14.65
C ILE A 52 -5.82 1.51 15.32
N TYR A 53 -6.09 2.69 14.77
CA TYR A 53 -7.24 3.53 15.16
C TYR A 53 -8.14 3.74 13.94
N GLY A 54 -9.14 2.89 13.77
CA GLY A 54 -10.14 3.01 12.70
C GLY A 54 -11.07 1.79 12.66
N ILE A 55 -12.31 2.02 12.25
CA ILE A 55 -13.32 0.96 12.06
C ILE A 55 -13.24 0.55 10.58
N THR A 56 -12.90 -0.71 10.31
CA THR A 56 -13.15 -1.32 8.99
C THR A 56 -14.60 -1.79 9.00
N THR A 57 -15.46 -1.15 8.23
CA THR A 57 -16.81 -1.67 7.96
C THR A 57 -16.72 -2.55 6.73
N ASP A 58 -17.02 -3.83 6.89
CA ASP A 58 -17.35 -4.70 5.78
C ASP A 58 -18.76 -4.31 5.30
N GLU A 59 -18.89 -3.89 4.04
CA GLU A 59 -20.16 -3.95 3.29
C GLU A 59 -20.07 -5.08 2.25
#